data_AF-A0A5A7MP82-F1
#
_entry.id   AF-A0A5A7MP82-F1
#
_cell.length_a   1.000
_cell.length_b   1.000
_cell.length_c   1.000
_cell.angle_alpha   90.00
_cell.angle_beta   90.00
_cell.angle_gamma   90.00
#
_symmetry.space_group_name_H-M   'P 1'
#
loop_
_entity.id
_entity.type
_entity.pdbx_description
1 polymer ?
#
loop_
_entity_poly.entity_id
_entity_poly.type
_entity_poly.pdbx_seq_one_letter_code
_entity_poly.pdbx_strand_id
1 'polypeptide(L)'
;MMLRLFVISLILGSSLTTAALAQMQGPSRNPGKTTLMILAERLGRTAGNAEFCGYDPDNVEEFIAKSMARLAKESEDKVLLAGSRVEFNAHAAYGRSEGPEQGCDSFSLDYAEAKRVLLY
;
A
#
# COMPACT_ATOMS: atom_id res chain seq x y z
N MET A 1 -15.12 -67.46 18.71
CA MET A 1 -13.73 -66.96 18.72
C MET A 1 -12.94 -67.72 17.67
N MET A 2 -12.75 -67.13 16.50
CA MET A 2 -11.92 -67.70 15.43
C MET A 2 -10.88 -66.67 15.00
N LEU A 3 -9.64 -67.15 15.02
CA LEU A 3 -8.38 -66.46 14.80
C LEU A 3 -7.97 -66.63 13.33
N ARG A 4 -7.18 -65.67 12.83
CA ARG A 4 -6.26 -65.70 11.66
C ARG A 4 -6.70 -64.85 10.46
N LEU A 5 -5.90 -63.83 10.14
CA LEU A 5 -5.04 -63.82 8.94
C LEU A 5 -4.14 -62.57 8.95
N PHE A 6 -2.83 -62.83 9.05
CA PHE A 6 -1.75 -61.92 8.70
C PHE A 6 -1.65 -61.84 7.17
N VAL A 7 -1.59 -60.64 6.58
CA VAL A 7 -0.93 -60.41 5.28
C VAL A 7 -0.23 -59.05 5.32
N ILE A 8 1.11 -59.10 5.28
CA ILE A 8 2.03 -58.00 5.01
C ILE A 8 2.48 -58.17 3.55
N SER A 9 2.38 -57.11 2.72
CA SER A 9 3.12 -56.88 1.45
C SER A 9 2.83 -55.44 1.01
N LEU A 10 3.75 -54.48 1.15
CA LEU A 10 4.90 -54.11 0.30
C LEU A 10 4.55 -53.50 -1.08
N ILE A 11 4.90 -52.21 -1.17
CA ILE A 11 5.51 -51.43 -2.28
C ILE A 11 4.67 -51.11 -3.52
N LEU A 12 4.59 -49.80 -3.82
CA LEU A 12 4.88 -49.11 -5.10
C LEU A 12 4.31 -47.68 -4.92
N GLY A 13 5.11 -46.63 -4.78
CA GLY A 13 5.99 -46.14 -5.83
C GLY A 13 5.18 -45.26 -6.78
N SER A 14 5.16 -43.93 -6.55
CA SER A 14 4.79 -42.94 -7.57
C SER A 14 5.35 -41.58 -7.19
N SER A 15 6.40 -41.21 -7.93
CA SER A 15 6.94 -39.87 -8.12
C SER A 15 5.85 -38.86 -8.50
N LEU A 16 6.15 -37.57 -8.32
CA LEU A 16 5.45 -36.32 -8.71
C LEU A 16 5.31 -35.50 -7.40
N THR A 17 5.85 -34.30 -7.23
CA THR A 17 6.09 -33.25 -8.21
C THR A 17 7.10 -32.26 -7.63
N THR A 18 8.03 -31.85 -8.47
CA THR A 18 8.84 -30.63 -8.38
C THR A 18 7.97 -29.40 -8.07
N ALA A 19 8.60 -28.42 -7.40
CA ALA A 19 8.23 -27.00 -7.38
C ALA A 19 6.95 -26.61 -6.61
N ALA A 20 7.09 -26.41 -5.30
CA ALA A 20 6.28 -25.45 -4.54
C ALA A 20 7.18 -24.45 -3.81
N LEU A 21 8.20 -23.94 -4.51
CA LEU A 21 8.94 -22.73 -4.17
C LEU A 21 8.81 -21.78 -5.37
N ALA A 22 7.67 -21.09 -5.50
CA ALA A 22 7.54 -19.85 -6.30
C ALA A 22 6.08 -19.41 -6.44
N GLN A 23 5.35 -19.11 -5.35
CA GLN A 23 4.20 -18.21 -5.42
C GLN A 23 4.08 -17.39 -4.12
N MET A 24 5.11 -16.58 -3.86
CA MET A 24 5.03 -15.43 -2.95
C MET A 24 5.16 -14.10 -3.71
N GLN A 25 4.68 -14.08 -4.96
CA GLN A 25 4.44 -12.84 -5.69
C GLN A 25 2.93 -12.71 -5.89
N GLY A 26 2.27 -12.10 -4.90
CA GLY A 26 0.89 -11.65 -5.06
C GLY A 26 0.84 -10.59 -6.17
N PRO A 27 -0.01 -10.74 -7.20
CA PRO A 27 -0.10 -9.74 -8.25
C PRO A 27 -0.75 -8.44 -7.73
N SER A 28 0.03 -7.37 -7.88
CA SER A 28 -0.25 -5.93 -7.94
C SER A 28 -1.68 -5.45 -7.67
N ARG A 29 -1.84 -4.58 -6.66
CA ARG A 29 -3.01 -3.70 -6.51
C ARG A 29 -3.08 -2.79 -7.75
N ASN A 30 -4.06 -3.05 -8.61
CA ASN A 30 -4.46 -2.27 -9.79
C ASN A 30 -3.48 -2.32 -10.98
N PRO A 31 -3.73 -3.14 -12.02
CA PRO A 31 -2.79 -3.39 -13.13
C PRO A 31 -2.49 -2.19 -14.03
N GLY A 32 -3.10 -1.02 -13.78
CA GLY A 32 -2.86 0.22 -14.52
C GLY A 32 -2.09 1.31 -13.76
N LYS A 33 -1.73 1.12 -12.49
CA LYS A 33 -1.11 2.18 -11.69
C LYS A 33 0.40 1.99 -11.54
N THR A 34 1.14 3.06 -11.81
CA THR A 34 2.59 3.11 -11.63
C THR A 34 2.96 3.29 -10.15
N THR A 35 4.21 3.00 -9.78
CA THR A 35 4.71 3.23 -8.42
C THR A 35 4.52 4.68 -7.97
N LEU A 36 4.72 5.65 -8.87
CA LEU A 36 4.54 7.07 -8.55
C LEU A 36 3.07 7.42 -8.25
N MET A 37 2.13 6.83 -9.00
CA MET A 37 0.70 7.01 -8.75
C MET A 37 0.31 6.41 -7.39
N ILE A 38 0.81 5.22 -7.05
CA ILE A 38 0.59 4.61 -5.74
C ILE A 38 1.15 5.47 -4.60
N LEU A 39 2.33 6.07 -4.80
CA LEU A 39 2.89 7.02 -3.84
C LEU A 39 1.98 8.24 -3.69
N ALA A 40 1.50 8.79 -4.80
CA ALA A 40 0.62 9.95 -4.81
C ALA A 40 -0.70 9.70 -4.09
N GLU A 41 -1.32 8.53 -4.27
CA GLU A 41 -2.52 8.12 -3.53
C GLU A 41 -2.28 8.14 -2.02
N ARG A 42 -1.16 7.55 -1.58
CA ARG A 42 -0.83 7.46 -0.15
C ARG A 42 -0.63 8.86 0.43
N LEU A 43 0.18 9.68 -0.23
CA LEU A 43 0.43 11.07 0.20
C LEU A 43 -0.87 11.88 0.21
N GLY A 44 -1.71 11.74 -0.81
CA GLY A 44 -3.01 12.39 -0.89
C GLY A 44 -3.92 11.98 0.26
N ARG A 45 -4.07 10.66 0.48
CA ARG A 45 -4.88 10.11 1.58
C ARG A 45 -4.39 10.60 2.93
N THR A 46 -3.07 10.63 3.16
CA THR A 46 -2.47 11.17 4.39
C THR A 46 -2.79 12.65 4.57
N ALA A 47 -2.66 13.47 3.53
CA ALA A 47 -2.99 14.90 3.61
C ALA A 47 -4.48 15.11 3.96
N GLY A 48 -5.39 14.45 3.24
CA GLY A 48 -6.81 14.57 3.49
C GLY A 48 -7.24 14.07 4.88
N ASN A 49 -6.63 12.99 5.36
CA ASN A 49 -6.88 12.49 6.71
C ASN A 49 -6.41 13.49 7.79
N ALA A 50 -5.29 14.18 7.55
CA ALA A 50 -4.81 15.22 8.46
C ALA A 50 -5.76 16.42 8.52
N GLU A 51 -6.29 16.85 7.37
CA GLU A 51 -7.34 17.88 7.30
C GLU A 51 -8.61 17.44 8.06
N PHE A 52 -9.07 16.20 7.83
CA PHE A 52 -10.23 15.65 8.55
C PHE A 52 -10.03 15.66 10.07
N CYS A 53 -8.85 15.25 10.54
CA CYS A 53 -8.52 15.20 11.96
C CYS A 53 -8.21 16.58 12.58
N GLY A 54 -8.36 17.68 11.83
CA GLY A 54 -8.20 19.03 12.34
C GLY A 54 -6.76 19.39 12.71
N TYR A 55 -5.78 18.84 11.99
CA TYR A 55 -4.39 19.24 12.15
C TYR A 55 -4.20 20.70 11.75
N ASP A 56 -3.18 21.33 12.31
CA ASP A 56 -2.81 22.70 12.01
C ASP A 56 -2.68 22.94 10.48
N PRO A 57 -3.41 23.91 9.89
CA PRO A 57 -3.45 24.11 8.44
C PRO A 57 -2.07 24.34 7.82
N ASP A 58 -1.22 25.15 8.46
CA ASP A 58 0.12 25.46 7.95
C ASP A 58 0.98 24.18 7.88
N ASN A 59 0.88 23.32 8.89
CA ASN A 59 1.54 22.02 8.90
C ASN A 59 1.05 21.08 7.80
N VAL A 60 -0.24 21.12 7.46
CA VAL A 60 -0.83 20.30 6.39
C VAL A 60 -0.44 20.85 5.02
N GLU A 61 -0.49 22.16 4.82
CA GLU A 61 -0.04 22.82 3.59
C GLU A 61 1.44 22.53 3.31
N GLU A 62 2.30 22.59 4.33
CA GLU A 62 3.71 22.22 4.21
C GLU A 62 3.87 20.76 3.76
N PHE A 63 3.09 19.84 4.33
CA PHE A 63 3.10 18.43 3.94
C PHE A 63 2.66 18.23 2.48
N ILE A 64 1.61 18.94 2.05
CA ILE A 64 1.13 18.90 0.65
C ILE A 64 2.22 19.42 -0.29
N ALA A 65 2.84 20.56 0.04
CA ALA A 65 3.89 21.15 -0.78
C ALA A 65 5.10 20.21 -0.94
N LYS A 66 5.56 19.60 0.17
CA LYS A 66 6.66 18.62 0.13
C LYS A 66 6.29 17.35 -0.62
N SER A 67 5.05 16.88 -0.47
CA SER A 67 4.52 15.74 -1.24
C SER A 67 4.57 16.02 -2.74
N MET A 68 4.10 17.20 -3.17
CA MET A 68 4.14 17.59 -4.58
C MET A 68 5.56 17.75 -5.11
N ALA A 69 6.48 18.30 -4.30
CA ALA A 69 7.89 18.37 -4.64
C ALA A 69 8.50 16.98 -4.82
N ARG A 70 8.16 16.02 -3.94
CA ARG A 70 8.61 14.63 -4.04
C ARG A 70 8.10 13.96 -5.32
N LEU A 71 6.81 14.09 -5.62
CA LEU A 71 6.21 13.55 -6.84
C LEU A 71 6.87 14.14 -8.09
N ALA A 72 7.16 15.44 -8.09
CA ALA A 72 7.85 16.09 -9.20
C ALA A 72 9.30 15.60 -9.35
N LYS A 73 10.02 15.39 -8.24
CA LYS A 73 11.40 14.88 -8.24
C LYS A 73 11.51 13.44 -8.75
N GLU A 74 10.53 12.59 -8.44
CA GLU A 74 10.52 11.18 -8.84
C GLU A 74 9.89 10.93 -10.22
N SER A 75 9.24 11.93 -10.82
CA SER A 75 8.58 11.74 -12.11
C SER A 75 9.56 11.81 -13.27
N GLU A 76 9.46 10.84 -14.18
CA GLU A 76 10.28 10.78 -15.40
C GLU A 76 9.75 11.71 -16.51
N ASP A 77 8.44 12.00 -16.50
CA ASP A 77 7.80 12.84 -17.51
C ASP A 77 6.58 13.63 -16.97
N LYS A 78 6.13 14.60 -17.76
CA LYS A 78 5.05 15.52 -17.36
C LYS A 78 3.66 14.86 -17.32
N VAL A 79 3.41 13.85 -18.14
CA VAL A 79 2.13 13.10 -18.16
C VAL A 79 2.02 12.26 -16.90
N LEU A 80 3.09 11.56 -16.52
CA LEU A 80 3.15 10.78 -15.30
C LEU A 80 2.98 11.66 -14.05
N LEU A 81 3.61 12.84 -14.02
CA LEU A 81 3.41 13.82 -12.95
C LEU A 81 1.96 14.31 -12.89
N ALA A 82 1.34 14.61 -14.04
CA ALA A 82 -0.04 15.04 -14.11
C ALA A 82 -1.00 13.95 -13.59
N GLY A 83 -0.83 12.70 -14.02
CA GLY A 83 -1.59 11.56 -13.52
C GLY A 83 -1.43 11.37 -12.00
N SER A 84 -0.21 11.49 -11.50
CA SER A 84 0.07 11.39 -10.05
C SER A 84 -0.59 12.52 -9.26
N ARG A 85 -0.63 13.75 -9.79
CA ARG A 85 -1.37 14.86 -9.15
C ARG A 85 -2.87 14.62 -9.08
N VAL A 86 -3.45 14.01 -10.12
CA VAL A 86 -4.87 13.62 -10.11
C VAL A 86 -5.14 12.62 -9.00
N GLU A 87 -4.31 11.58 -8.88
CA GLU A 87 -4.44 10.56 -7.83
C GLU A 87 -4.27 11.17 -6.44
N PHE A 88 -3.26 12.03 -6.23
CA PHE A 88 -3.11 12.75 -4.97
C PHE A 88 -4.37 13.52 -4.59
N ASN A 89 -4.90 14.33 -5.52
CA ASN A 89 -6.05 15.20 -5.23
C ASN A 89 -7.32 14.38 -4.98
N ALA A 90 -7.54 13.31 -5.74
CA ALA A 90 -8.68 12.41 -5.55
C ALA A 90 -8.63 11.77 -4.15
N HIS A 91 -7.47 11.27 -3.75
CA HIS A 91 -7.30 10.62 -2.46
C HIS A 91 -7.25 11.59 -1.28
N ALA A 92 -6.79 12.83 -1.48
CA ALA A 92 -6.92 13.90 -0.49
C ALA A 92 -8.38 14.30 -0.28
N ALA A 93 -9.16 14.45 -1.35
CA ALA A 93 -10.60 14.69 -1.23
C ALA A 93 -11.32 13.55 -0.48
N TYR A 94 -10.97 12.30 -0.79
CA TYR A 94 -11.50 11.14 -0.08
C TYR A 94 -11.07 11.13 1.40
N GLY A 95 -9.80 11.45 1.70
CA GLY A 95 -9.28 11.63 3.07
C GLY A 95 -10.06 12.67 3.87
N ARG A 96 -10.31 13.85 3.28
CA ARG A 96 -11.10 14.91 3.91
C ARG A 96 -12.55 14.53 4.22
N SER A 97 -13.12 13.62 3.43
CA SER A 97 -14.51 13.18 3.60
C SER A 97 -14.63 12.10 4.67
N GLU A 98 -13.78 11.08 4.59
CA GLU A 98 -13.94 9.86 5.39
C GLU A 98 -13.04 9.81 6.63
N GLY A 99 -11.91 10.52 6.60
CA GLY A 99 -10.88 10.41 7.61
C GLY A 99 -10.12 9.06 7.60
N PRO A 100 -9.24 8.85 8.59
CA PRO A 100 -8.48 7.61 8.74
C PRO A 100 -9.34 6.47 9.31
N GLU A 101 -9.22 5.27 8.72
CA GLU A 101 -9.99 4.07 9.13
C GLU A 101 -9.73 3.67 10.59
N GLN A 102 -8.50 3.82 11.07
CA GLN A 102 -8.11 3.54 12.45
C GLN A 102 -8.39 4.67 13.46
N GLY A 103 -9.02 5.76 13.03
CA GLY A 103 -9.26 6.95 13.84
C GLY A 103 -8.07 7.90 13.97
N CYS A 104 -8.34 9.13 14.42
CA CYS A 104 -7.37 10.24 14.43
C CYS A 104 -6.21 10.05 15.42
N ASP A 105 -6.45 9.39 16.55
CA ASP A 105 -5.41 9.13 17.55
C ASP A 105 -4.31 8.22 16.98
N SER A 106 -4.72 7.09 16.37
CA SER A 106 -3.81 6.14 15.73
C SER A 106 -3.08 6.76 14.54
N PHE A 107 -3.78 7.58 13.75
CA PHE A 107 -3.23 8.25 12.57
C PHE A 107 -2.10 9.24 12.91
N SER A 108 -2.04 9.77 14.12
CA SER A 108 -1.02 10.77 14.50
C SER A 108 0.42 10.26 14.32
N LEU A 109 0.67 8.98 14.64
CA LEU A 109 1.97 8.35 14.46
C LEU A 109 2.29 8.16 12.97
N ASP A 110 1.31 7.75 12.18
CA ASP A 110 1.45 7.57 10.73
C ASP A 110 1.74 8.91 10.03
N TYR A 111 1.07 9.98 10.45
CA TYR A 111 1.28 11.32 9.92
C TYR A 111 2.67 11.86 10.25
N ALA A 112 3.12 11.69 11.50
CA ALA A 112 4.46 12.10 11.93
C ALA A 112 5.56 11.37 11.14
N GLU A 113 5.40 10.06 10.92
CA GLU A 113 6.35 9.28 10.12
C GLU A 113 6.35 9.70 8.65
N ALA A 114 5.17 9.91 8.05
CA ALA A 114 5.06 10.39 6.68
C ALA A 114 5.75 11.76 6.49
N LYS A 115 5.57 12.69 7.44
CA LYS A 115 6.30 13.98 7.44
C LYS A 115 7.81 13.78 7.47
N ARG A 116 8.31 12.86 8.32
CA ARG A 116 9.74 12.59 8.47
C ARG A 116 10.36 12.09 7.16
N VAL A 117 9.68 11.19 6.46
CA VAL A 117 10.17 10.63 5.19
C VAL A 117 10.24 11.68 4.08
N LEU A 118 9.40 12.72 4.12
CA LEU A 118 9.43 13.82 3.14
C LEU A 118 10.53 14.86 3.38
N LEU A 119 11.23 14.81 4.53
CA LEU A 119 12.33 15.72 4.85
C LEU A 119 13.69 15.27 4.26
N TYR A 120 13.76 14.08 3.65
CA TYR A 120 14.98 13.46 3.13
C TYR A 120 14.80 12.97 1.68
#